data_AF-A0A1Y1LFV8-F1
#
_entry.id   AF-A0A1Y1LFV8-F1
#
_cell.length_a   1.000
_cell.length_b   1.000
_cell.length_c   1.000
_cell.angle_alpha   90.00
_cell.angle_beta   90.00
_cell.angle_gamma   90.00
#
_symmetry.space_group_name_H-M   'P 1'
#
loop_
_entity.id
_entity.type
_entity.pdbx_description
1 polymer ?
#
loop_
_entity_poly.entity_id
_entity_poly.type
_entity_poly.pdbx_seq_one_letter_code
_entity_poly.pdbx_strand_id
1 'polypeptide(L)'
;LSTLEIFLLQNEPIVASMVVAKKKNVAEGAESVITVIKGIMGITDLKTISEHASLSEIGMDSMAAVEIKQILERDCEVCLSPKELRTLTFAKLKERLSK
;
A
#
# COMPACT_ATOMS: atom_id res chain seq x y z
N LEU A 1 -25.40 18.34 11.10
CA LEU A 1 -26.28 17.40 11.83
C LEU A 1 -27.74 17.54 11.38
N SER A 2 -28.26 18.76 11.21
CA SER A 2 -29.65 19.05 10.83
C SER A 2 -30.14 18.39 9.52
N THR A 3 -29.25 18.16 8.54
CA THR A 3 -29.59 17.46 7.30
C THR A 3 -29.87 15.97 7.52
N LEU A 4 -29.15 15.32 8.43
CA LEU A 4 -29.38 13.92 8.79
C LEU A 4 -30.76 13.75 9.44
N GLU A 5 -31.14 14.70 10.28
CA GLU A 5 -32.42 14.71 11.00
C GLU A 5 -33.62 14.82 10.05
N ILE A 6 -33.50 15.64 9.00
CA ILE A 6 -34.49 15.73 7.92
C ILE A 6 -34.64 14.38 7.19
N PHE A 7 -33.52 13.72 6.89
CA PHE A 7 -33.56 12.42 6.23
C PHE A 7 -34.12 11.33 7.15
N LEU A 8 -33.83 11.32 8.46
CA LEU A 8 -34.32 10.30 9.40
C LEU A 8 -35.81 10.41 9.72
N LEU A 9 -36.41 11.59 9.51
CA LEU A 9 -37.82 11.86 9.78
C LEU A 9 -38.73 11.74 8.53
N GLN A 10 -38.18 11.33 7.38
CA GLN A 10 -38.96 11.16 6.16
C GLN A 10 -39.80 9.87 6.21
N ASN A 11 -40.93 9.87 5.50
CA ASN A 11 -41.89 8.76 5.49
C ASN A 11 -41.48 7.59 4.56
N GLU A 12 -40.34 7.72 3.89
CA GLU A 12 -39.80 6.74 2.94
C GLU A 12 -38.67 5.92 3.59
N PRO A 13 -38.50 4.63 3.20
CA PRO A 13 -37.46 3.78 3.76
C PRO A 13 -36.06 4.29 3.39
N ILE A 14 -35.24 4.54 4.41
CA ILE A 14 -33.86 4.97 4.24
C ILE A 14 -32.97 3.74 4.16
N VAL A 15 -32.23 3.62 3.06
CA VAL A 15 -31.22 2.57 2.88
C VAL A 15 -29.83 3.14 3.07
N ALA A 16 -28.96 2.38 3.75
CA ALA A 16 -27.55 2.67 3.85
C ALA A 16 -26.75 1.55 3.19
N SER A 17 -25.70 1.91 2.46
CA SER A 17 -24.71 0.97 1.93
C SER A 17 -23.38 1.22 2.62
N MET A 18 -22.77 0.17 3.14
CA MET A 18 -21.49 0.24 3.82
C MET A 18 -20.52 -0.69 3.10
N VAL A 19 -19.39 -0.15 2.67
CA VAL A 19 -18.30 -0.96 2.12
C VAL A 19 -17.40 -1.37 3.28
N VAL A 20 -17.44 -2.65 3.64
CA VAL A 20 -16.52 -3.22 4.63
C VAL A 20 -15.15 -3.35 3.98
N ALA A 21 -14.13 -2.70 4.55
CA ALA A 21 -12.75 -2.91 4.13
C ALA A 21 -12.36 -4.37 4.42
N LYS A 22 -12.02 -5.14 3.38
CA LYS A 22 -11.51 -6.49 3.53
C LYS A 22 -10.12 -6.43 4.15
N LYS A 23 -10.01 -6.76 5.43
CA LYS A 23 -8.71 -6.91 6.11
C LYS A 23 -7.97 -8.08 5.46
N LYS A 24 -6.99 -7.78 4.59
CA LYS A 24 -6.08 -8.79 4.06
C LYS A 24 -5.18 -9.27 5.20
N ASN A 25 -4.96 -10.57 5.31
CA ASN A 25 -3.98 -11.10 6.25
C ASN A 25 -2.60 -10.56 5.86
N VAL A 26 -1.85 -10.00 6.81
CA VAL A 26 -0.57 -9.30 6.58
C VAL A 26 0.43 -10.21 5.83
N ALA A 27 0.44 -11.52 6.13
CA ALA A 27 1.27 -12.50 5.44
C ALA A 27 0.92 -12.70 3.95
N GLU A 28 -0.36 -12.66 3.60
CA GLU A 28 -0.85 -12.70 2.22
C GLU A 28 -0.69 -11.33 1.52
N GLY A 29 -0.73 -10.26 2.31
CA GLY A 29 -0.46 -8.89 1.92
C GLY A 29 0.99 -8.67 1.50
N ALA A 30 1.96 -9.23 2.25
CA ALA A 30 3.39 -9.00 2.03
C ALA A 30 3.86 -9.39 0.62
N GLU A 31 3.48 -10.59 0.17
CA GLU A 31 3.85 -11.09 -1.16
C GLU A 31 3.08 -10.35 -2.27
N SER A 32 1.85 -9.94 -1.99
CA SER A 32 1.06 -9.11 -2.91
C SER A 32 1.67 -7.72 -3.09
N VAL A 33 2.14 -7.08 -2.02
CA VAL A 33 2.73 -5.73 -2.04
C VAL A 33 4.06 -5.73 -2.78
N ILE A 34 4.91 -6.73 -2.54
CA ILE A 34 6.16 -6.88 -3.29
C ILE A 34 5.87 -7.08 -4.78
N THR A 35 4.83 -7.84 -5.13
CA THR A 35 4.41 -8.05 -6.52
C THR A 35 3.89 -6.76 -7.17
N VAL A 36 3.13 -5.95 -6.45
CA VAL A 36 2.65 -4.64 -6.95
C VAL A 36 3.82 -3.68 -7.14
N ILE A 37 4.75 -3.59 -6.19
CA ILE A 37 5.95 -2.76 -6.30
C ILE A 37 6.79 -3.16 -7.53
N LYS A 38 6.93 -4.46 -7.81
CA LYS A 38 7.56 -4.93 -9.05
C LYS A 38 6.85 -4.42 -10.30
N GLY A 39 5.52 -4.49 -10.32
CA GLY A 39 4.71 -4.00 -11.44
C GLY A 39 4.91 -2.51 -11.70
N ILE A 40 4.95 -1.70 -10.63
CA ILE A 40 5.21 -0.25 -10.70
C ILE A 40 6.61 0.03 -11.26
N MET A 41 7.60 -0.74 -10.80
CA MET A 41 8.99 -0.58 -11.26
C MET A 41 9.27 -1.25 -12.62
N GLY A 42 8.28 -1.92 -13.23
CA GLY A 42 8.47 -2.67 -14.49
C GLY A 42 9.43 -3.85 -14.38
N ILE A 43 9.66 -4.37 -13.16
CA ILE A 43 10.59 -5.46 -12.90
C ILE A 43 9.89 -6.79 -13.13
N THR A 44 10.34 -7.57 -14.10
CA THR A 44 9.77 -8.88 -14.43
C THR A 44 10.27 -10.02 -13.54
N ASP A 45 11.48 -9.95 -12.98
CA ASP A 45 12.01 -11.00 -12.11
C ASP A 45 12.92 -10.48 -10.99
N LEU A 46 12.66 -10.91 -9.74
CA LEU A 46 13.50 -10.57 -8.59
C LEU A 46 14.79 -11.38 -8.56
N LYS A 47 14.88 -12.50 -9.28
CA LYS A 47 16.13 -13.29 -9.31
C LYS A 47 17.28 -12.52 -9.95
N THR A 48 16.96 -11.55 -10.80
CA THR A 48 17.93 -10.67 -11.45
C THR A 48 18.40 -9.53 -10.53
N ILE A 49 17.66 -9.27 -9.45
CA ILE A 49 17.86 -8.07 -8.61
C ILE A 49 18.15 -8.49 -7.18
N SER A 50 19.29 -8.03 -6.66
CA SER A 50 19.69 -8.32 -5.28
C SER A 50 18.63 -7.83 -4.29
N GLU A 51 18.19 -8.68 -3.35
CA GLU A 51 17.26 -8.30 -2.28
C GLU A 51 17.86 -7.24 -1.33
N HIS A 52 19.18 -7.04 -1.39
CA HIS A 52 19.93 -6.05 -0.63
C HIS A 52 20.15 -4.74 -1.38
N ALA A 53 19.87 -4.69 -2.69
CA ALA A 53 19.91 -3.43 -3.43
C ALA A 53 18.76 -2.52 -3.00
N SER A 54 19.03 -1.23 -2.91
CA SER A 54 18.03 -0.22 -2.60
C SER A 54 17.13 0.05 -3.81
N LEU A 55 15.88 0.43 -3.55
CA LEU A 55 14.94 0.80 -4.63
C LEU A 55 15.50 1.92 -5.50
N SER A 56 16.27 2.86 -4.94
CA SER A 56 16.95 3.91 -5.69
C SER A 56 18.05 3.40 -6.64
N GLU A 57 18.80 2.37 -6.25
CA GLU A 57 19.82 1.75 -7.12
C GLU A 57 19.19 0.92 -8.25
N ILE A 58 17.99 0.39 -8.00
CA ILE A 58 17.26 -0.43 -8.98
C ILE A 58 16.57 0.43 -10.04
N GLY A 59 16.49 1.76 -9.82
CA GLY A 59 15.87 2.69 -10.76
C GLY A 59 14.50 3.19 -10.32
N MET A 60 14.23 3.26 -9.01
CA MET A 60 13.05 3.96 -8.50
C MET A 60 13.13 5.45 -8.84
N ASP A 61 12.29 5.88 -9.77
CA ASP A 61 12.12 7.28 -10.12
C ASP A 61 11.21 8.01 -9.12
N SER A 62 11.05 9.33 -9.31
CA SER A 62 10.23 10.15 -8.42
C SER A 62 8.74 9.78 -8.41
N MET A 63 8.21 9.20 -9.50
CA MET A 63 6.81 8.79 -9.59
C MET A 63 6.59 7.45 -8.88
N ALA A 64 7.42 6.46 -9.18
CA ALA A 64 7.43 5.16 -8.53
C ALA A 64 7.63 5.32 -7.02
N ALA A 65 8.46 6.27 -6.57
CA ALA A 65 8.64 6.58 -5.17
C ALA A 65 7.33 6.99 -4.45
N VAL A 66 6.51 7.81 -5.10
CA VAL A 66 5.22 8.25 -4.55
C VAL A 66 4.21 7.11 -4.54
N GLU A 67 4.13 6.32 -5.61
CA GLU A 67 3.21 5.18 -5.70
C GLU A 67 3.52 4.11 -4.66
N ILE A 68 4.81 3.74 -4.52
CA ILE A 68 5.26 2.76 -3.52
C ILE A 68 4.93 3.24 -2.11
N LYS A 69 5.17 4.53 -1.82
CA LYS A 69 4.81 5.13 -0.52
C LYS A 69 3.31 5.00 -0.25
N GLN A 70 2.46 5.36 -1.23
CA GLN A 70 1.01 5.29 -1.06
C GLN A 70 0.50 3.86 -0.82
N ILE A 71 1.07 2.87 -1.49
CA ILE A 71 0.68 1.47 -1.30
C ILE A 71 1.09 0.97 0.08
N LEU A 72 2.30 1.31 0.55
CA LEU A 72 2.75 0.94 1.89
C LEU A 72 1.89 1.60 2.98
N GLU A 73 1.49 2.85 2.80
CA GLU A 73 0.60 3.54 3.73
C GLU A 73 -0.82 2.94 3.72
N ARG A 74 -1.36 2.58 2.55
CA ARG A 74 -2.74 2.09 2.39
C ARG A 74 -2.91 0.62 2.77
N ASP A 75 -2.01 -0.24 2.31
CA ASP A 75 -2.16 -1.70 2.42
C ASP A 75 -1.39 -2.27 3.63
N CYS A 76 -0.40 -1.53 4.16
CA CYS A 76 0.48 -2.02 5.23
C CYS A 76 0.51 -1.13 6.48
N GLU A 77 -0.16 0.04 6.47
CA GLU A 77 -0.08 1.04 7.55
C GLU A 77 1.36 1.47 7.88
N VAL A 78 2.30 1.33 6.93
CA VAL A 78 3.71 1.69 7.11
C VAL A 78 3.96 3.07 6.52
N CYS A 79 4.21 4.04 7.40
CA CYS A 79 4.64 5.38 7.01
C CYS A 79 6.16 5.44 6.88
N LEU A 80 6.67 5.80 5.71
CA LEU A 80 8.11 5.98 5.46
C LEU A 80 8.43 7.43 5.12
N SER A 81 9.54 7.93 5.64
CA SER A 81 10.10 9.21 5.21
C SER A 81 10.74 9.09 3.82
N PRO A 82 10.87 10.20 3.05
CA PRO A 82 11.53 10.16 1.74
C PRO A 82 12.97 9.65 1.77
N LYS A 83 13.68 9.83 2.90
CA LYS A 83 15.04 9.31 3.10
C LYS A 83 15.05 7.80 3.31
N GLU A 84 14.09 7.28 4.06
CA GLU A 84 13.94 5.84 4.27
C GLU A 84 13.56 5.14 2.98
N LEU A 85 12.69 5.75 2.16
CA LEU A 85 12.29 5.20 0.87
C LEU A 85 13.49 4.99 -0.08
N ARG A 86 14.44 5.94 -0.10
CA ARG A 86 15.67 5.83 -0.91
C ARG A 86 16.61 4.71 -0.47
N THR A 87 16.59 4.37 0.82
CA THR A 87 17.44 3.32 1.40
C THR A 87 16.68 2.02 1.68
N LEU A 88 15.44 1.95 1.20
CA LEU A 88 14.55 0.81 1.33
C LEU A 88 15.04 -0.29 0.39
N THR A 89 15.13 -1.51 0.91
CA THR A 89 15.53 -2.70 0.16
C THR A 89 14.39 -3.73 0.24
N PHE A 90 14.35 -4.68 -0.69
CA PHE A 90 13.35 -5.75 -0.63
C PHE A 90 13.49 -6.61 0.64
N ALA A 91 14.71 -6.81 1.14
CA ALA A 91 14.96 -7.49 2.41
C ALA A 91 14.30 -6.75 3.59
N LYS A 92 14.49 -5.42 3.70
CA LYS A 92 13.84 -4.60 4.74
C LYS A 92 12.33 -4.57 4.59
N LEU A 93 11.82 -4.52 3.35
CA LEU A 93 10.38 -4.60 3.06
C LEU A 93 9.80 -5.92 3.57
N LYS A 94 10.41 -7.06 3.24
CA LYS A 94 9.98 -8.38 3.74
C LYS A 94 9.98 -8.43 5.27
N GLU A 95 11.04 -7.93 5.92
CA GLU A 95 11.13 -7.88 7.38
C GLU A 95 10.00 -7.04 8.01
N ARG A 96 9.72 -5.87 7.42
CA ARG A 96 8.64 -4.97 7.89
C ARG A 96 7.25 -5.56 7.69
N LEU A 97 7.07 -6.37 6.64
CA LEU A 97 5.80 -7.02 6.29
C LEU A 97 5.61 -8.39 6.95
N SER A 98 6.66 -8.98 7.53
CA SER A 98 6.62 -10.27 8.22
C SER A 98 6.34 -10.15 9.73
N LYS A 99 6.06 -8.94 10.23
CA LYS A 99 5.74 -8.67 11.64
C LYS A 99 4.24 -8.61 11.90
#